data_AF-A0A1I0J888-F1
#
_entry.id   AF-A0A1I0J888-F1
#
_cell.length_a   1.000
_cell.length_b   1.000
_cell.length_c   1.000
_cell.angle_alpha   90.00
_cell.angle_beta   90.00
_cell.angle_gamma   90.00
#
_symmetry.space_group_name_H-M   'P 1'
#
loop_
_entity.id
_entity.type
_entity.pdbx_description
1 polymer ?
#
loop_
_entity_poly.entity_id
_entity_poly.type
_entity_poly.pdbx_seq_one_letter_code
_entity_poly.pdbx_strand_id
1 'polypeptide(L)' 'MIKGAKSIAEYAIRKWLQSEGFEMRYFKLTVHDNEAMIVDSAGDTLRLVYDNDTKSVYVKE' A
#
# COMPACT_ATOMS: atom_id res chain seq x y z
N MET A 1 -6.62 -7.23 -12.76
CA MET A 1 -7.56 -7.02 -11.63
C MET A 1 -6.88 -7.44 -10.34
N ILE A 2 -6.73 -6.52 -9.39
CA ILE A 2 -6.23 -6.86 -8.05
C ILE A 2 -7.37 -7.60 -7.34
N LYS A 3 -7.30 -8.93 -7.29
CA LYS A 3 -8.32 -9.75 -6.62
C LYS A 3 -8.17 -9.56 -5.10
N GLY A 4 -9.30 -9.38 -4.40
CA GLY A 4 -9.34 -9.31 -2.94
C GLY A 4 -9.02 -7.95 -2.31
N ALA A 5 -9.23 -6.85 -3.04
CA ALA A 5 -9.25 -5.52 -2.43
C ALA A 5 -10.62 -5.25 -1.79
N LYS A 6 -10.66 -4.95 -0.49
CA LYS A 6 -11.88 -4.68 0.30
C LYS A 6 -12.32 -3.21 0.24
N SER A 7 -11.43 -2.30 -0.15
CA SER A 7 -11.69 -0.86 -0.23
C SER A 7 -10.95 -0.22 -1.41
N ILE A 8 -11.38 0.99 -1.80
CA ILE A 8 -10.70 1.80 -2.83
C ILE A 8 -9.28 2.12 -2.39
N ALA A 9 -9.07 2.41 -1.10
CA ALA A 9 -7.75 2.65 -0.53
C ALA A 9 -6.84 1.42 -0.71
N GLU A 10 -7.31 0.22 -0.37
CA GLU A 10 -6.53 -1.00 -0.55
C GLU A 10 -6.19 -1.27 -2.03
N TYR A 11 -7.14 -1.03 -2.94
CA TYR A 11 -6.89 -1.14 -4.36
C TYR A 11 -5.82 -0.14 -4.84
N ALA A 12 -5.95 1.13 -4.45
CA ALA A 12 -5.04 2.19 -4.83
C ALA A 12 -3.62 1.94 -4.28
N ILE A 13 -3.51 1.52 -3.03
CA ILE A 13 -2.23 1.17 -2.37
C ILE A 13 -1.56 -0.01 -3.08
N ARG A 14 -2.30 -1.08 -3.36
CA ARG A 14 -1.74 -2.24 -4.09
C ARG A 14 -1.36 -1.88 -5.53
N LYS A 15 -2.11 -1.00 -6.18
CA LYS A 15 -1.77 -0.49 -7.53
C LYS A 15 -0.50 0.35 -7.49
N TRP A 16 -0.36 1.24 -6.51
CA TRP A 16 0.83 2.05 -6.30
C TRP A 16 2.06 1.17 -6.10
N LEU A 17 1.95 0.15 -5.22
CA LEU A 17 3.04 -0.80 -4.98
C LEU A 17 3.49 -1.54 -6.24
N GLN A 18 2.55 -1.98 -7.08
CA GLN A 18 2.88 -2.59 -8.36
C GLN A 18 3.55 -1.61 -9.33
N SER A 19 3.13 -0.34 -9.32
CA SER A 19 3.71 0.73 -10.14
C SER A 19 5.15 1.05 -9.75
N GLU A 20 5.44 1.05 -8.45
CA GLU A 20 6.79 1.28 -7.90
C GLU A 20 7.69 0.02 -8.00
N GLY A 21 7.16 -1.11 -8.48
CA GLY A 21 7.94 -2.34 -8.66
C GLY A 21 8.15 -3.15 -7.38
N PHE A 22 7.32 -2.98 -6.35
CA PHE A 22 7.42 -3.79 -5.14
C PHE A 22 7.05 -5.24 -5.41
N GLU A 23 8.01 -6.14 -5.23
CA GLU A 23 7.78 -7.58 -5.20
C GLU A 23 7.14 -8.01 -3.87
N MET A 24 5.80 -8.00 -3.81
CA MET A 24 4.98 -8.37 -2.63
C MET A 24 5.30 -9.74 -1.99
N ARG A 25 6.17 -10.57 -2.59
CA ARG A 25 6.69 -11.79 -1.98
C ARG A 25 7.63 -11.52 -0.81
N TYR A 26 8.32 -10.38 -0.81
CA TYR A 26 9.29 -9.99 0.22
C TYR A 26 8.72 -9.03 1.26
N PHE A 27 7.49 -8.56 1.05
CA PHE A 27 6.89 -7.52 1.87
C PHE A 27 5.57 -7.97 2.47
N LYS A 28 5.36 -7.62 3.74
CA LYS A 28 4.07 -7.78 4.42
C LYS A 28 3.30 -6.47 4.36
N LEU A 29 2.23 -6.44 3.58
CA LEU A 29 1.30 -5.31 3.50
C LEU A 29 0.17 -5.48 4.52
N THR A 30 -0.02 -4.49 5.38
CA THR A 30 -1.17 -4.37 6.28
C THR A 30 -1.91 -3.07 5.95
N VAL A 31 -3.19 -3.15 5.61
CA VAL A 31 -4.02 -1.97 5.29
C VAL A 31 -5.05 -1.76 6.39
N HIS A 32 -5.12 -0.55 6.94
CA HIS A 32 -6.10 -0.10 7.91
C HIS A 32 -6.77 1.18 7.40
N ASP A 33 -8.05 1.09 7.07
CA ASP A 33 -8.84 2.19 6.50
C ASP A 33 -8.19 2.81 5.25
N ASN A 34 -7.63 4.01 5.38
CA ASN A 34 -6.94 4.76 4.33
C ASN A 34 -5.42 4.71 4.46
N GLU A 35 -4.87 4.03 5.47
CA GLU A 35 -3.42 3.90 5.67
C GLU A 35 -2.98 2.46 5.42
N ALA A 36 -1.73 2.30 5.02
CA ALA A 36 -1.08 1.01 4.92
C ALA A 36 0.33 1.06 5.49
N MET A 37 0.72 -0.06 6.07
CA MET A 37 2.07 -0.30 6.55
C MET A 37 2.64 -1.49 5.80
N ILE A 38 3.83 -1.31 5.27
CA ILE A 38 4.61 -2.34 4.61
C ILE A 38 5.79 -2.63 5.51
N VAL A 39 6.06 -3.90 5.75
CA VAL A 39 7.22 -4.35 6.50
C VAL A 39 8.02 -5.30 5.63
N ASP A 40 9.31 -5.07 5.48
CA ASP A 40 10.20 -5.97 4.75
C ASP A 40 10.73 -7.11 5.64
N SER A 41 11.62 -7.94 5.10
CA SER A 41 12.24 -9.04 5.85
C SER A 41 13.32 -8.59 6.84
N ALA A 42 13.87 -7.39 6.67
CA ALA A 42 14.86 -6.81 7.59
C ALA A 42 14.18 -6.14 8.80
N GLY A 43 12.88 -5.88 8.71
CA GLY A 43 12.09 -5.20 9.74
C GLY A 43 11.90 -3.71 9.46
N ASP A 44 12.39 -3.22 8.31
CA ASP A 44 12.14 -1.84 7.90
C ASP A 44 10.68 -1.66 7.50
N THR A 45 10.15 -0.48 7.82
CA THR A 45 8.74 -0.17 7.61
C THR A 45 8.55 1.01 6.67
N LEU A 46 7.64 0.87 5.72
CA LEU A 46 7.17 1.96 4.86
C LEU A 46 5.68 2.21 5.12
N ARG A 47 5.32 3.46 5.39
CA ARG A 47 3.91 3.86 5.59
C ARG A 47 3.38 4.55 4.34
N LEU A 48 2.22 4.11 3.89
CA LEU A 48 1.49 4.67 2.76
C LEU A 48 0.14 5.20 3.24
N VAL A 49 -0.31 6.29 2.64
CA VAL A 49 -1.63 6.85 2.88
C VAL A 49 -2.33 7.05 1.55
N TYR A 50 -3.57 6.59 1.48
CA TYR A 50 -4.50 6.92 0.41
C TYR A 50 -5.22 8.22 0.77
N ASP A 51 -5.00 9.24 -0.06
CA ASP A 51 -5.70 10.51 0.00
C ASP A 51 -6.98 10.44 -0.84
N ASN A 52 -8.13 10.62 -0.19
CA ASN A 52 -9.41 10.50 -0.88
C ASN A 52 -9.77 11.76 -1.70
N ASP A 53 -9.19 12.91 -1.41
CA ASP A 53 -9.45 14.15 -2.14
C ASP A 53 -8.74 14.16 -3.50
N THR A 54 -7.46 13.77 -3.51
CA THR A 54 -6.62 13.65 -4.70
C THR A 54 -6.67 12.27 -5.36
N LYS A 55 -7.38 11.30 -4.75
CA LYS A 55 -7.49 9.91 -5.20
C LYS A 55 -6.13 9.25 -5.43
N SER A 56 -5.13 9.63 -4.64
CA SER A 56 -3.72 9.26 -4.84
C SER A 56 -3.12 8.63 -3.59
N VAL A 57 -2.04 7.88 -3.75
CA VAL A 57 -1.29 7.26 -2.65
C VAL A 57 0.06 7.94 -2.53
N TYR A 58 0.47 8.25 -1.30
CA TYR A 58 1.77 8.85 -1.00
C TYR A 58 2.44 8.15 0.18
N VAL A 59 3.77 8.29 0.24
CA VAL A 59 4.58 7.82 1.37
C VAL A 59 4.49 8.82 2.51
N LYS A 60 4.19 8.34 3.71
CA LYS A 60 4.15 9.13 4.94
C LYS A 60 5.48 8.97 5.68
N GLU A 61 6.24 10.06 5.77
CA GLU A 61 7.45 10.16 6.61
C GLU A 61 7.12 10.07 8.12
#